data_AF-A0A535NH07-F1
#
_entry.id   AF-A0A535NH07-F1
#
_cell.length_a   1.000
_cell.length_b   1.000
_cell.length_c   1.000
_cell.angle_alpha   90.00
_cell.angle_beta   90.00
_cell.angle_gamma   90.00
#
_symmetry.space_group_name_H-M   'P 1'
#
loop_
_entity.id
_entity.type
_entity.pdbx_description
1 polymer ?
#
loop_
_entity_poly.entity_id
_entity_poly.type
_entity_poly.pdbx_seq_one_letter_code
_entity_poly.pdbx_strand_id
1 'polypeptide(L)' 'MEVEDVEGAVKDLRSKGVKFEDYDTPGLKTVNGIADFGGSKGAWFKDSEGNLIALGVPVPVGARPRA' A
#
# COMPACT_ATOMS: atom_id res chain seq x y z
N MET A 1 0.94 -1.53 -8.70
CA MET A 1 1.08 -0.18 -9.25
C MET A 1 2.10 0.55 -8.41
N GLU A 2 3.02 1.24 -9.07
CA GLU A 2 4.05 2.04 -8.41
C GLU A 2 3.56 3.50 -8.29
N VAL A 3 3.77 4.10 -7.12
CA VAL A 3 3.42 5.50 -6.84
C VAL A 3 4.54 6.18 -6.06
N GLU A 4 4.75 7.48 -6.28
CA GLU A 4 5.77 8.25 -5.55
C GLU A 4 5.37 8.51 -4.08
N ASP A 5 4.07 8.65 -3.82
CA ASP A 5 3.48 8.85 -2.50
C ASP A 5 2.24 7.96 -2.30
N VAL A 6 2.39 6.94 -1.46
CA VAL A 6 1.30 6.02 -1.11
C VAL A 6 0.23 6.70 -0.27
N GLU A 7 0.59 7.63 0.62
CA GLU A 7 -0.39 8.29 1.49
C GLU A 7 -1.28 9.25 0.71
N GLY A 8 -0.68 10.06 -0.17
CA GLY A 8 -1.39 10.91 -1.11
C GLY A 8 -2.31 10.10 -2.02
N ALA A 9 -1.80 9.03 -2.64
CA ALA A 9 -2.59 8.17 -3.51
C ALA A 9 -3.79 7.53 -2.78
N VAL A 10 -3.58 7.03 -1.56
CA VAL A 10 -4.66 6.46 -0.73
C VAL A 10 -5.71 7.50 -0.39
N LYS A 11 -5.31 8.71 0.00
CA LYS A 11 -6.23 9.82 0.30
C LYS A 11 -7.06 10.20 -0.92
N ASP A 12 -6.44 10.33 -2.08
CA ASP A 12 -7.10 10.70 -3.32
C ASP A 12 -8.10 9.63 -3.76
N LEU A 13 -7.71 8.35 -3.69
CA LEU A 13 -8.59 7.24 -4.06
C LEU A 13 -9.74 7.08 -3.06
N ARG A 14 -9.50 7.29 -1.76
CA ARG A 14 -10.57 7.34 -0.75
C ARG A 14 -11.57 8.45 -1.03
N SER A 15 -11.11 9.64 -1.47
CA SER A 15 -12.00 10.74 -1.85
C SER A 15 -12.92 10.38 -3.03
N LYS A 16 -12.50 9.43 -3.86
CA LYS A 16 -13.27 8.87 -4.98
C LYS A 16 -14.12 7.65 -4.59
N GLY A 17 -14.19 7.32 -3.29
CA GLY A 17 -15.00 6.21 -2.77
C GLY A 17 -14.30 4.85 -2.75
N VAL A 18 -13.01 4.77 -3.07
CA VAL A 18 -12.25 3.52 -3.00
C VAL A 18 -12.04 3.12 -1.54
N LYS A 19 -12.39 1.86 -1.22
CA LYS A 19 -12.17 1.25 0.09
C LYS A 19 -10.88 0.46 0.08
N PHE A 20 -10.00 0.76 1.02
CA PHE A 20 -8.75 0.04 1.20
C PHE A 20 -8.93 -1.10 2.19
N GLU A 21 -8.14 -2.15 1.99
CA GLU A 21 -8.07 -3.29 2.90
C GLU A 21 -7.39 -2.88 4.20
N ASP A 22 -7.95 -3.34 5.33
CA ASP A 22 -7.32 -3.20 6.64
C ASP A 22 -6.93 -4.59 7.17
N TYR A 23 -5.65 -4.73 7.51
CA TYR A 23 -5.07 -5.96 8.02
C TYR A 23 -4.59 -5.73 9.46
N ASP A 24 -4.91 -6.69 10.34
CA ASP A 24 -4.36 -6.78 11.69
C ASP A 24 -3.97 -8.23 11.97
N THR A 25 -2.90 -8.68 11.32
CA THR A 25 -2.39 -10.05 11.43
C THR A 25 -0.91 -10.05 11.82
N PRO A 26 -0.39 -11.16 12.38
CA PRO A 26 1.03 -11.27 12.66
C PRO A 26 1.87 -11.07 11.39
N GLY A 27 2.70 -10.02 11.37
CA GLY A 27 3.58 -9.69 10.24
C GLY A 27 2.99 -8.76 9.19
N LEU A 28 1.70 -8.41 9.26
CA LEU A 28 1.07 -7.42 8.39
C LEU A 28 0.01 -6.64 9.16
N LYS A 29 0.30 -5.37 9.42
CA LYS A 29 -0.64 -4.44 10.02
C LYS A 29 -0.75 -3.19 9.16
N THR A 30 -1.98 -2.77 8.89
CA THR A 30 -2.25 -1.48 8.25
C THR A 30 -2.70 -0.45 9.28
N VAL A 31 -2.36 0.81 9.02
CA VAL A 31 -2.93 1.97 9.68
C VAL A 31 -3.53 2.84 8.60
N ASN A 32 -4.82 3.11 8.68
CA ASN A 32 -5.57 3.81 7.63
C ASN A 32 -5.42 3.12 6.25
N GLY A 33 -5.45 1.79 6.20
CA GLY A 33 -5.28 1.01 4.97
C GLY A 33 -3.87 1.01 4.37
N ILE A 34 -2.86 1.49 5.11
CA ILE A 34 -1.46 1.54 4.68
C ILE A 34 -0.61 0.66 5.60
N ALA A 35 0.11 -0.29 5.02
CA ALA A 35 1.16 -1.04 5.69
C ALA A 35 2.51 -0.31 5.55
N ASP A 36 3.29 -0.32 6.63
CA ASP A 36 4.66 0.18 6.66
C ASP A 36 5.63 -0.99 6.90
N PHE A 37 6.59 -1.13 5.99
CA PHE A 37 7.62 -2.17 6.01
C PHE A 37 9.01 -1.61 6.38
N GLY A 38 9.05 -0.62 7.27
CA GLY A 38 10.32 -0.02 7.72
C GLY A 38 10.90 0.96 6.71
N GLY A 39 10.04 1.80 6.12
CA GLY A 39 10.43 2.83 5.14
C GLY A 39 9.88 2.60 3.73
N SER A 40 9.31 1.43 3.46
CA SER A 40 8.52 1.17 2.26
C SER A 40 7.05 1.06 2.65
N LYS A 41 6.19 1.87 2.03
CA LYS A 41 4.74 1.85 2.26
C LYS A 41 4.02 1.05 1.18
N GLY A 42 2.95 0.37 1.57
CA GLY A 42 2.08 -0.38 0.68
C GLY A 42 0.61 -0.28 1.07
N ALA A 43 -0.29 -0.37 0.10
CA ALA A 43 -1.73 -0.35 0.34
C ALA A 43 -2.45 -1.23 -0.69
N TRP A 44 -3.60 -1.79 -0.32
CA TRP A 44 -4.39 -2.66 -1.20
C TRP A 44 -5.85 -2.25 -1.23
N PHE A 45 -6.48 -2.39 -2.39
CA PHE A 45 -7.91 -2.19 -2.55
C PHE A 45 -8.44 -3.10 -3.66
N LYS A 46 -9.76 -3.32 -3.68
CA LYS A 46 -10.43 -4.02 -4.78
C LYS A 46 -11.00 -3.03 -5.78
N ASP A 47 -10.77 -3.28 -7.07
CA ASP A 47 -11.44 -2.53 -8.13
C ASP A 47 -12.92 -2.96 -8.29
N SER A 48 -13.61 -2.37 -9.26
CA SER A 48 -15.02 -2.70 -9.56
C SER A 48 -15.24 -4.13 -10.06
N GLU A 49 -14.19 -4.79 -10.55
CA GLU A 49 -14.22 -6.16 -11.05
C GLU A 49 -13.82 -7.17 -9.96
N GLY A 50 -13.46 -6.69 -8.77
CA GLY A 50 -13.06 -7.49 -7.62
C GLY A 50 -11.58 -7.87 -7.62
N ASN A 51 -10.77 -7.32 -8.53
CA ASN A 51 -9.33 -7.57 -8.56
C ASN A 51 -8.65 -6.85 -7.40
N LEU A 52 -7.70 -7.53 -6.74
CA LEU A 52 -6.90 -6.92 -5.69
C LEU A 52 -5.73 -6.14 -6.31
N ILE A 53 -5.75 -4.82 -6.14
CA ILE A 53 -4.73 -3.91 -6.64
C ILE A 53 -3.81 -3.51 -5.50
N ALA A 54 -2.49 -3.67 -5.71
CA ALA A 54 -1.46 -3.20 -4.79
C ALA A 54 -0.90 -1.85 -5.24
N LEU A 55 -0.82 -0.89 -4.30
CA LEU A 55 -0.08 0.36 -4.41
C LEU A 55 1.18 0.26 -3.55
N GLY A 56 2.31 0.73 -4.06
CA GLY A 56 3.53 0.81 -3.29
C GLY A 56 4.51 1.79 -3.89
N VAL A 57 5.46 2.25 -3.07
CA VAL A 57 6.62 3.00 -3.57
C VAL A 57 7.54 2.08 -4.37
N PRO A 58 8.27 2.60 -5.38
CA PRO A 58 9.33 1.85 -6.02
C PRO A 58 10.27 1.30 -4.96
N VAL A 59 10.55 -0.01 -5.00
CA VAL A 59 11.68 -0.54 -4.25
C VAL A 59 12.93 -0.12 -5.02
N PRO A 60 13.82 0.73 -4.48
CA PRO A 60 15.04 1.07 -5.18
C PRO A 60 15.82 -0.22 -5.47
N VAL A 61 16.01 -0.52 -6.76
CA VAL A 61 16.87 -1.61 -7.23
C VAL A 61 18.26 -1.35 -6.66
N GLY A 62 18.63 -2.10 -5.61
CA GLY A 62 19.89 -1.92 -4.89
C GLY A 62 19.80 -2.11 -3.37
N ALA A 63 18.61 -2.12 -2.77
CA ALA A 63 18.42 -2.49 -1.37
C ALA A 63 18.65 -4.01 -1.18
N ARG A 64 19.91 -4.45 -1.19
CA ARG A 64 20.27 -5.79 -0.69
C ARG A 64 19.87 -5.88 0.78
N PRO A 65 19.45 -7.05 1.29
CA PRO A 65 19.35 -7.24 2.73
C PRO A 65 20.73 -6.93 3.32
N ARG A 66 20.78 -6.01 4.31
CA ARG A 66 21.98 -5.91 5.15
C ARG A 66 22.13 -7.27 5.84
N ALA A 67 23.26 -7.92 5.58
CA ALA A 67 23.70 -9.12 6.29
C ALA A 67 23.86 -8.83 7.78
#